data_AF-A0A423UDU5-F1
#
_entry.id   AF-A0A423UDU5-F1
#
_cell.length_a   1.000
_cell.length_b   1.000
_cell.length_c   1.000
_cell.angle_alpha   90.00
_cell.angle_beta   90.00
_cell.angle_gamma   90.00
#
_symmetry.space_group_name_H-M   'P 1'
#
loop_
_entity.id
_entity.type
_entity.pdbx_description
1 polymer ?
#
loop_
_entity_poly.entity_id
_entity_poly.type
_entity_poly.pdbx_seq_one_letter_code
_entity_poly.pdbx_strand_id
1 'polypeptide(L)'
;MSSIQHAENGFDQTNSAHRADTGAAAGKDAAGAGHLTDAQSAALRSTEARNAHDTGVSDSGRWSTRRIAIYALFVALAIVTSFIEVPLMPAMPWLKYDPSGIIVLIAGFAFGPSAASIVGVLGFAPHLLMDPWGALLAILVALGLGLPSAFIYRSHRSRKAAALGLVVGALVALAVAILGNLIITPIYAKMSVQAVAALIVPALLPFNLIKFAIDGIATYVIYKPVSNLLHR
;
A
#
# COMPACT_ATOMS: atom_id res chain seq x y z
N MET A 1 21.15 30.47 29.85
CA MET A 1 20.24 30.56 28.67
C MET A 1 21.09 30.45 27.40
N SER A 2 21.83 29.39 27.04
CA SER A 2 21.73 27.93 27.17
C SER A 2 20.43 27.35 26.63
N SER A 3 20.54 26.82 25.40
CA SER A 3 19.77 25.69 24.83
C SER A 3 18.50 26.01 24.05
N ILE A 4 18.58 26.75 22.94
CA ILE A 4 17.67 26.58 21.77
C ILE A 4 18.45 26.88 20.48
N GLN A 5 19.26 25.92 20.00
CA GLN A 5 19.70 25.90 18.58
C GLN A 5 20.34 24.57 18.12
N HIS A 6 19.87 23.42 18.62
CA HIS A 6 20.31 22.11 18.13
C HIS A 6 19.14 21.11 18.11
N ALA A 7 18.46 20.97 16.98
CA ALA A 7 17.62 19.80 16.66
C ALA A 7 17.27 19.64 15.16
N GLU A 8 18.00 20.28 14.25
CA GLU A 8 17.91 19.98 12.80
C GLU A 8 19.33 19.67 12.30
N ASN A 9 19.68 18.38 12.26
CA ASN A 9 20.76 17.76 11.45
C ASN A 9 21.01 16.32 11.92
N GLY A 10 19.95 15.50 11.97
CA GLY A 10 19.99 14.12 12.48
C GLY A 10 19.59 13.05 11.46
N PHE A 11 19.67 13.33 10.15
CA PHE A 11 19.29 12.37 9.11
C PHE A 11 20.25 12.40 7.92
N ASP A 12 21.57 12.29 8.17
CA ASP A 12 22.51 11.94 7.07
C ASP A 12 23.88 11.41 7.53
N GLN A 13 23.96 10.55 8.55
CA GLN A 13 25.26 10.06 9.07
C GLN A 13 25.41 8.56 9.32
N THR A 14 24.54 7.70 8.75
CA THR A 14 24.75 6.24 8.81
C THR A 14 25.15 5.60 7.49
N ASN A 15 25.47 6.39 6.45
CA ASN A 15 25.88 5.86 5.14
C ASN A 15 27.29 6.32 4.68
N SER A 16 28.13 6.78 5.60
CA SER A 16 29.51 7.18 5.34
C SER A 16 30.57 6.26 5.98
N ALA A 17 30.15 5.27 6.78
CA ALA A 17 31.06 4.33 7.44
C ALA A 17 31.45 3.08 6.61
N HIS A 18 30.98 2.96 5.35
CA HIS A 18 31.38 1.85 4.46
C HIS A 18 32.25 2.29 3.27
N ARG A 19 32.74 3.54 3.27
CA ARG A 19 33.57 4.09 2.19
C ARG A 19 34.99 4.50 2.59
N ALA A 20 35.45 4.09 3.77
CA ALA A 20 36.73 4.56 4.33
C ALA A 20 37.81 3.47 4.50
N ASP A 21 37.70 2.30 3.86
CA ASP A 21 38.70 1.22 4.00
C ASP A 21 39.38 0.77 2.68
N THR A 22 39.23 1.51 1.58
CA THR A 22 39.89 1.15 0.30
C THR A 22 40.83 2.23 -0.23
N GLY A 23 41.44 3.01 0.65
CA GLY A 23 42.26 4.16 0.27
C GLY A 23 43.51 4.40 1.11
N ALA A 24 44.20 3.36 1.58
CA ALA A 24 45.48 3.54 2.27
C ALA A 24 46.33 2.25 2.30
N ALA A 25 46.76 1.75 1.14
CA ALA A 25 47.90 0.83 1.03
C ALA A 25 48.45 0.78 -0.41
N ALA A 26 48.72 1.94 -1.00
CA ALA A 26 49.57 2.03 -2.19
C ALA A 26 50.89 2.69 -1.74
N GLY A 27 51.89 1.87 -1.43
CA GLY A 27 53.21 2.39 -1.08
C GLY A 27 54.05 1.50 -0.18
N LYS A 28 54.23 0.22 -0.54
CA LYS A 28 55.45 -0.59 -0.35
C LYS A 28 55.20 -1.97 -0.98
N ASP A 29 56.27 -2.58 -1.47
CA ASP A 29 56.35 -3.91 -2.09
C ASP A 29 56.19 -3.92 -3.62
N ALA A 30 57.11 -3.22 -4.26
CA ALA A 30 57.63 -3.63 -5.55
C ALA A 30 58.51 -4.90 -5.36
N ALA A 31 57.90 -6.09 -5.34
CA ALA A 31 58.56 -7.38 -5.61
C ALA A 31 57.51 -8.51 -5.65
N GLY A 32 57.23 -9.04 -6.85
CA GLY A 32 56.45 -10.28 -7.01
C GLY A 32 55.33 -10.19 -8.06
N ALA A 33 55.70 -10.04 -9.33
CA ALA A 33 54.78 -10.31 -10.43
C ALA A 33 54.53 -11.84 -10.49
N GLY A 34 53.53 -12.31 -9.74
CA GLY A 34 53.07 -13.69 -9.81
C GLY A 34 52.43 -13.96 -11.17
N HIS A 35 53.01 -14.88 -11.93
CA HIS A 35 52.47 -15.38 -13.19
C HIS A 35 51.11 -16.04 -12.91
N LEU A 36 50.01 -15.41 -13.36
CA LEU A 36 48.70 -16.04 -13.35
C LEU A 36 48.78 -17.32 -14.18
N THR A 37 48.40 -18.44 -13.58
CA THR A 37 48.38 -19.72 -14.30
C THR A 37 47.36 -19.64 -15.44
N ASP A 38 47.59 -20.40 -16.52
CA ASP A 38 46.68 -20.42 -17.68
C ASP A 38 45.23 -20.77 -17.28
N ALA A 39 45.07 -21.60 -16.24
CA ALA A 39 43.78 -21.96 -15.67
C ALA A 39 43.06 -20.78 -14.99
N GLN A 40 43.77 -19.92 -14.27
CA GLN A 40 43.21 -18.72 -13.62
C GLN A 40 42.85 -17.65 -14.65
N SER A 41 43.69 -17.49 -15.68
CA SER A 41 43.43 -16.59 -16.81
C SER A 41 42.22 -17.06 -17.63
N ALA A 42 42.05 -18.37 -17.83
CA ALA A 42 40.88 -18.94 -18.49
C ALA A 42 39.60 -18.80 -17.65
N ALA A 43 39.68 -18.99 -16.33
CA ALA A 43 38.54 -18.84 -15.43
C ALA A 43 38.02 -17.39 -15.39
N LEU A 44 38.91 -16.39 -15.32
CA LEU A 44 38.54 -14.98 -15.38
C LEU A 44 37.92 -14.59 -16.72
N ARG A 45 38.52 -15.02 -17.84
CA ARG A 45 37.96 -14.81 -19.18
C ARG A 45 36.60 -15.49 -19.36
N SER A 46 36.39 -16.65 -18.76
CA SER A 46 35.09 -17.34 -18.78
C SER A 46 34.02 -16.62 -17.96
N THR A 47 34.43 -15.91 -16.90
CA THR A 47 33.53 -15.13 -16.05
C THR A 47 33.18 -13.79 -16.71
N GLU A 48 34.16 -13.12 -17.32
CA GLU A 48 33.93 -11.91 -18.14
C GLU A 48 33.10 -12.21 -19.38
N ALA A 49 33.35 -13.30 -20.10
CA ALA A 49 32.55 -13.69 -21.26
C ALA A 49 31.12 -14.11 -20.90
N ARG A 50 30.90 -14.67 -19.69
CA ARG A 50 29.55 -14.97 -19.17
C ARG A 50 28.79 -13.71 -18.78
N ASN A 51 29.47 -12.67 -18.31
CA ASN A 51 28.86 -11.38 -17.96
C ASN A 51 28.72 -10.43 -19.16
N ALA A 52 29.45 -10.66 -20.26
CA ALA A 52 29.38 -9.85 -21.48
C ALA A 52 28.06 -10.01 -22.26
N HIS A 53 27.30 -11.08 -22.00
CA HIS A 53 25.99 -11.34 -22.59
C HIS A 53 24.80 -11.11 -21.64
N ASP A 54 25.04 -10.50 -20.48
CA ASP A 54 23.96 -10.04 -19.63
C ASP A 54 23.40 -8.73 -20.21
N THR A 55 22.40 -8.85 -21.09
CA THR A 55 21.59 -7.72 -21.56
C THR A 55 20.55 -7.29 -20.54
N GLY A 56 20.67 -7.77 -19.30
CA GLY A 56 19.98 -7.23 -18.14
C GLY A 56 20.41 -5.79 -17.91
N VAL A 57 19.70 -4.85 -18.53
CA VAL A 57 19.57 -3.49 -18.01
C VAL A 57 19.34 -3.64 -16.52
N SER A 58 20.24 -3.11 -15.70
CA SER A 58 20.13 -3.11 -14.24
C SER A 58 18.71 -2.71 -13.85
N ASP A 59 17.91 -3.68 -13.42
CA ASP A 59 16.48 -3.53 -13.12
C ASP A 59 16.26 -2.83 -11.76
N SER A 60 17.25 -2.06 -11.29
CA SER A 60 17.21 -1.30 -10.05
C SER A 60 16.29 -0.10 -10.23
N GLY A 61 14.99 -0.36 -10.15
CA GLY A 61 13.92 0.63 -10.14
C GLY A 61 12.70 0.29 -11.00
N ARG A 62 12.78 -0.71 -11.88
CA ARG A 62 11.64 -1.09 -12.74
C ARG A 62 10.70 -2.04 -11.99
N TRP A 63 9.41 -1.78 -12.09
CA TRP A 63 8.41 -2.67 -11.53
C TRP A 63 8.47 -3.99 -12.29
N SER A 64 8.75 -5.08 -11.56
CA SER A 64 8.69 -6.43 -12.14
C SER A 64 7.33 -6.66 -12.80
N THR A 65 7.34 -7.20 -14.01
CA THR A 65 6.12 -7.59 -14.75
C THR A 65 5.18 -8.43 -13.89
N ARG A 66 5.72 -9.27 -13.00
CA ARG A 66 4.96 -10.05 -12.02
C ARG A 66 4.16 -9.17 -11.05
N ARG A 67 4.76 -8.10 -10.52
CA ARG A 67 4.07 -7.17 -9.62
C ARG A 67 2.93 -6.44 -10.32
N ILE A 68 3.17 -5.97 -11.54
CA ILE A 68 2.16 -5.31 -12.36
C ILE A 68 0.97 -6.25 -12.60
N ALA A 69 1.23 -7.48 -13.03
CA ALA A 69 0.20 -8.48 -13.28
C ALA A 69 -0.63 -8.79 -12.02
N ILE A 70 0.02 -8.93 -10.86
CA ILE A 70 -0.70 -9.16 -9.60
C ILE A 70 -1.57 -7.96 -9.22
N TYR A 71 -1.05 -6.73 -9.35
CA TYR A 71 -1.83 -5.53 -9.01
C TYR A 71 -3.02 -5.39 -9.95
N ALA A 72 -2.84 -5.67 -11.25
CA ALA A 72 -3.93 -5.71 -12.21
C ALA A 72 -5.01 -6.73 -11.84
N LEU A 73 -4.62 -7.92 -11.35
CA LEU A 73 -5.58 -8.91 -10.85
C LEU A 73 -6.36 -8.40 -9.63
N PHE A 74 -5.69 -7.80 -8.65
CA PHE A 74 -6.39 -7.22 -7.50
C PHE A 74 -7.29 -6.04 -7.89
N VAL A 75 -6.87 -5.20 -8.83
CA VAL A 75 -7.70 -4.11 -9.38
C VAL A 75 -8.93 -4.70 -10.06
N ALA A 76 -8.77 -5.72 -10.91
CA ALA A 76 -9.88 -6.37 -11.58
C ALA A 76 -10.87 -6.98 -10.58
N LEU A 77 -10.36 -7.65 -9.54
CA LEU A 77 -11.20 -8.17 -8.45
C LEU A 77 -11.94 -7.04 -7.73
N ALA A 78 -11.25 -5.95 -7.38
CA ALA A 78 -11.85 -4.80 -6.70
C ALA A 78 -12.97 -4.19 -7.54
N ILE A 79 -12.76 -4.03 -8.86
CA ILE A 79 -13.79 -3.57 -9.80
C ILE A 79 -14.99 -4.52 -9.82
N VAL A 80 -14.78 -5.83 -9.99
CA VAL A 80 -15.90 -6.78 -10.05
C VAL A 80 -16.69 -6.75 -8.74
N THR A 81 -16.00 -6.71 -7.60
CA THR A 81 -16.65 -6.65 -6.29
C THR A 81 -17.35 -5.33 -6.02
N SER A 82 -16.85 -4.20 -6.54
CA SER A 82 -17.48 -2.89 -6.32
C SER A 82 -18.82 -2.74 -7.06
N PHE A 83 -19.11 -3.59 -8.04
CA PHE A 83 -20.43 -3.70 -8.67
C PHE A 83 -21.42 -4.61 -7.94
N ILE A 84 -20.96 -5.42 -6.96
CA ILE A 84 -21.82 -6.28 -6.14
C ILE A 84 -22.30 -5.46 -4.95
N GLU A 85 -23.22 -4.53 -5.24
CA GLU A 85 -23.70 -3.56 -4.27
C GLU A 85 -24.99 -4.03 -3.58
N VAL A 86 -24.98 -4.09 -2.26
CA VAL A 86 -26.14 -4.49 -1.44
C VAL A 86 -26.54 -3.34 -0.52
N PRO A 87 -27.79 -2.83 -0.59
CA PRO A 87 -28.26 -1.81 0.35
C PRO A 87 -28.40 -2.44 1.74
N LEU A 88 -27.60 -1.99 2.71
CA LEU A 88 -27.63 -2.54 4.07
C LEU A 88 -28.75 -1.95 4.92
N MET A 89 -29.18 -0.72 4.61
CA MET A 89 -30.20 -0.02 5.39
C MET A 89 -31.45 0.21 4.52
N PRO A 90 -32.59 -0.43 4.83
CA PRO A 90 -33.81 -0.27 4.04
C PRO A 90 -34.30 1.18 3.96
N ALA A 91 -34.08 1.97 5.03
CA ALA A 91 -34.44 3.38 5.07
C ALA A 91 -33.57 4.28 4.18
N MET A 92 -32.39 3.80 3.76
CA MET A 92 -31.37 4.58 3.04
C MET A 92 -30.78 3.73 1.90
N PRO A 93 -31.55 3.38 0.86
CA PRO A 93 -31.14 2.46 -0.20
C PRO A 93 -29.95 2.95 -1.05
N TRP A 94 -29.62 4.23 -0.96
CA TRP A 94 -28.42 4.80 -1.59
C TRP A 94 -27.13 4.44 -0.85
N LEU A 95 -27.22 3.98 0.40
CA LEU A 95 -26.06 3.58 1.19
C LEU A 95 -25.80 2.09 1.01
N LYS A 96 -24.97 1.79 0.01
CA LYS A 96 -24.72 0.43 -0.47
C LYS A 96 -23.37 -0.10 -0.02
N TYR A 97 -23.36 -1.34 0.44
CA TYR A 97 -22.16 -2.08 0.76
C TYR A 97 -21.68 -2.88 -0.45
N ASP A 98 -20.37 -2.93 -0.61
CA ASP A 98 -19.68 -3.71 -1.63
C ASP A 98 -18.40 -4.31 -1.00
N PRO A 99 -18.00 -5.54 -1.37
CA PRO A 99 -16.85 -6.21 -0.76
C PRO A 99 -15.47 -5.76 -1.29
N SER A 100 -15.38 -4.67 -2.07
CA SER A 100 -14.09 -4.24 -2.64
C SER A 100 -13.07 -3.80 -1.57
N GLY A 101 -13.54 -3.31 -0.42
CA GLY A 101 -12.68 -2.96 0.73
C GLY A 101 -11.84 -4.14 1.22
N ILE A 102 -12.39 -5.35 1.18
CA ILE A 102 -11.67 -6.59 1.50
C ILE A 102 -10.50 -6.80 0.54
N ILE A 103 -10.72 -6.57 -0.75
CA ILE A 103 -9.70 -6.75 -1.79
C ILE A 103 -8.57 -5.73 -1.61
N VAL A 104 -8.90 -4.46 -1.33
CA VAL A 104 -7.94 -3.39 -1.02
C VAL A 104 -7.08 -3.75 0.19
N LEU A 105 -7.70 -4.23 1.27
CA LEU A 105 -7.00 -4.63 2.49
C LEU A 105 -6.09 -5.84 2.27
N ILE A 106 -6.54 -6.87 1.54
CA ILE A 106 -5.72 -8.04 1.21
C ILE A 106 -4.51 -7.62 0.37
N ALA A 107 -4.71 -6.79 -0.65
CA ALA A 107 -3.61 -6.26 -1.47
C ALA A 107 -2.61 -5.47 -0.61
N GLY A 108 -3.12 -4.61 0.28
CA GLY A 108 -2.33 -3.84 1.24
C GLY A 108 -1.51 -4.72 2.19
N PHE A 109 -2.08 -5.80 2.70
CA PHE A 109 -1.38 -6.70 3.62
C PHE A 109 -0.32 -7.54 2.91
N ALA A 110 -0.62 -8.03 1.70
CA ALA A 110 0.31 -8.84 0.92
C ALA A 110 1.49 -8.01 0.38
N PHE A 111 1.20 -6.85 -0.23
CA PHE A 111 2.16 -6.09 -1.03
C PHE A 111 2.54 -4.72 -0.46
N GLY A 112 1.89 -4.30 0.62
CA GLY A 112 2.16 -3.05 1.31
C GLY A 112 1.28 -1.89 0.85
N PRO A 113 1.51 -0.69 1.42
CA PRO A 113 0.63 0.47 1.24
C PRO A 113 0.42 0.91 -0.20
N SER A 114 1.44 0.78 -1.07
CA SER A 114 1.31 1.15 -2.49
C SER A 114 0.31 0.30 -3.25
N ALA A 115 0.18 -0.98 -2.90
CA ALA A 115 -0.83 -1.85 -3.48
C ALA A 115 -2.23 -1.46 -2.99
N ALA A 116 -2.40 -1.14 -1.71
CA ALA A 116 -3.67 -0.62 -1.19
C ALA A 116 -4.07 0.68 -1.90
N SER A 117 -3.12 1.59 -2.17
CA SER A 117 -3.39 2.81 -2.95
C SER A 117 -3.89 2.50 -4.36
N ILE A 118 -3.16 1.68 -5.10
CA ILE A 118 -3.45 1.42 -6.51
C ILE A 118 -4.76 0.67 -6.65
N VAL A 119 -4.97 -0.36 -5.84
CA VAL A 119 -6.20 -1.16 -5.86
C VAL A 119 -7.38 -0.32 -5.38
N GLY A 120 -7.20 0.50 -4.34
CA GLY A 120 -8.24 1.38 -3.82
C GLY A 120 -8.64 2.52 -4.76
N VAL A 121 -7.72 3.03 -5.59
CA VAL A 121 -8.03 4.07 -6.58
C VAL A 121 -8.59 3.47 -7.87
N LEU A 122 -7.87 2.52 -8.47
CA LEU A 122 -8.28 1.95 -9.76
C LEU A 122 -9.49 1.03 -9.65
N GLY A 123 -9.73 0.45 -8.46
CA GLY A 123 -10.91 -0.38 -8.16
C GLY A 123 -12.25 0.33 -8.37
N PHE A 124 -12.26 1.66 -8.27
CA PHE A 124 -13.45 2.50 -8.46
C PHE A 124 -13.37 3.39 -9.71
N ALA A 125 -12.38 3.17 -10.58
CA ALA A 125 -12.24 3.95 -11.81
C ALA A 125 -13.48 3.88 -12.73
N PRO A 126 -14.17 2.74 -12.90
CA PRO A 126 -15.41 2.69 -13.67
C PRO A 126 -16.53 3.54 -13.05
N HIS A 127 -16.66 3.53 -11.72
CA HIS A 127 -17.67 4.32 -11.01
C HIS A 127 -17.48 5.82 -11.19
N LEU A 128 -16.25 6.31 -11.40
CA LEU A 128 -16.00 7.74 -11.69
C LEU A 128 -16.72 8.22 -12.96
N LEU A 129 -17.04 7.33 -13.90
CA LEU A 129 -17.76 7.68 -15.12
C LEU A 129 -19.29 7.66 -14.94
N MET A 130 -19.78 7.00 -13.90
CA MET A 130 -21.21 6.76 -13.66
C MET A 130 -21.74 7.65 -12.53
N ASP A 131 -21.04 7.64 -11.39
CA ASP A 131 -21.31 8.47 -10.22
C ASP A 131 -19.97 9.04 -9.67
N PRO A 132 -19.48 10.16 -10.24
CA PRO A 132 -18.18 10.73 -9.88
C PRO A 132 -18.05 11.09 -8.40
N TRP A 133 -19.13 11.56 -7.76
CA TRP A 133 -19.12 12.02 -6.38
C TRP A 133 -19.12 10.86 -5.39
N GLY A 134 -19.96 9.85 -5.64
CA GLY A 134 -19.95 8.61 -4.87
C GLY A 134 -18.63 7.86 -5.02
N ALA A 135 -18.10 7.78 -6.25
CA ALA A 135 -16.82 7.14 -6.54
C ALA A 135 -15.65 7.86 -5.84
N LEU A 136 -15.63 9.19 -5.84
CA LEU A 136 -14.61 9.96 -5.12
C LEU A 136 -14.64 9.65 -3.62
N LEU A 137 -15.83 9.66 -3.01
CA LEU A 137 -15.98 9.32 -1.60
C LEU A 137 -15.55 7.86 -1.32
N ALA A 138 -15.93 6.92 -2.18
CA ALA A 138 -15.55 5.52 -2.07
C ALA A 138 -14.03 5.33 -2.13
N ILE A 139 -13.34 6.01 -3.05
CA ILE A 139 -11.87 6.02 -3.15
C ILE A 139 -11.25 6.56 -1.86
N LEU A 140 -11.73 7.71 -1.36
CA LEU A 140 -11.21 8.30 -0.12
C LEU A 140 -11.37 7.35 1.07
N VAL A 141 -12.52 6.70 1.20
CA VAL A 141 -12.79 5.72 2.25
C VAL A 141 -11.92 4.46 2.08
N ALA A 142 -11.76 3.96 0.86
CA ALA A 142 -10.90 2.82 0.56
C ALA A 142 -9.43 3.10 0.91
N LEU A 143 -8.94 4.30 0.61
CA LEU A 143 -7.61 4.75 1.01
C LEU A 143 -7.49 4.92 2.53
N GLY A 144 -8.49 5.53 3.16
CA GLY A 144 -8.56 5.70 4.62
C GLY A 144 -8.58 4.37 5.38
N LEU A 145 -9.20 3.34 4.80
CA LEU A 145 -9.20 1.99 5.36
C LEU A 145 -7.88 1.26 5.05
N GLY A 146 -7.46 1.25 3.79
CA GLY A 146 -6.37 0.44 3.28
C GLY A 146 -4.99 0.90 3.71
N LEU A 147 -4.70 2.21 3.63
CA LEU A 147 -3.37 2.76 3.88
C LEU A 147 -2.89 2.56 5.32
N PRO A 148 -3.57 3.10 6.35
CA PRO A 148 -3.13 2.93 7.73
C PRO A 148 -3.07 1.45 8.13
N SER A 149 -4.02 0.64 7.68
CA SER A 149 -4.01 -0.81 7.90
C SER A 149 -2.73 -1.44 7.34
N ALA A 150 -2.40 -1.15 6.08
CA ALA A 150 -1.23 -1.69 5.41
C ALA A 150 0.09 -1.18 6.01
N PHE A 151 0.16 0.08 6.43
CA PHE A 151 1.34 0.66 7.08
C PHE A 151 1.65 -0.04 8.41
N ILE A 152 0.64 -0.19 9.27
CA ILE A 152 0.79 -0.85 10.58
C ILE A 152 1.17 -2.32 10.39
N TYR A 153 0.49 -3.04 9.50
CA TYR A 153 0.78 -4.45 9.26
C TYR A 153 2.16 -4.67 8.62
N ARG A 154 2.62 -3.77 7.74
CA ARG A 154 3.94 -3.85 7.10
C ARG A 154 5.08 -3.74 8.11
N SER A 155 4.90 -2.94 9.16
CA SER A 155 5.93 -2.77 10.21
C SER A 155 6.18 -4.07 10.99
N HIS A 156 5.11 -4.78 11.36
CA HIS A 156 5.19 -6.03 12.13
C HIS A 156 4.20 -7.06 11.59
N ARG A 157 4.66 -8.05 10.82
CA ARG A 157 3.79 -9.04 10.16
C ARG A 157 3.23 -10.10 11.14
N SER A 158 2.37 -9.68 12.05
CA SER A 158 1.77 -10.51 13.10
C SER A 158 0.24 -10.42 13.11
N ARG A 159 -0.44 -11.37 13.76
CA ARG A 159 -1.90 -11.32 13.97
C ARG A 159 -2.34 -10.10 14.79
N LYS A 160 -1.53 -9.69 15.77
CA LYS A 160 -1.82 -8.52 16.61
C LYS A 160 -1.73 -7.24 15.79
N ALA A 161 -0.71 -7.10 14.96
CA ALA A 161 -0.56 -5.95 14.08
C ALA A 161 -1.62 -5.90 12.96
N ALA A 162 -2.07 -7.05 12.46
CA ALA A 162 -3.19 -7.11 11.53
C ALA A 162 -4.47 -6.58 12.20
N ALA A 163 -4.80 -7.06 13.40
CA ALA A 163 -5.96 -6.58 14.15
C ALA A 163 -5.86 -5.07 14.47
N LEU A 164 -4.70 -4.62 14.95
CA LEU A 164 -4.45 -3.20 15.22
C LEU A 164 -4.57 -2.35 13.95
N GLY A 165 -3.99 -2.82 12.84
CA GLY A 165 -4.06 -2.15 11.54
C GLY A 165 -5.51 -1.98 11.08
N LEU A 166 -6.30 -3.05 11.14
CA LEU A 166 -7.72 -3.01 10.78
C LEU A 166 -8.54 -2.06 11.65
N VAL A 167 -8.31 -2.05 12.98
CA VAL A 167 -8.99 -1.12 13.88
C VAL A 167 -8.63 0.32 13.57
N VAL A 168 -7.33 0.63 13.44
CA VAL A 168 -6.89 1.99 13.13
C VAL A 168 -7.39 2.43 11.75
N GLY A 169 -7.34 1.54 10.75
CA GLY A 169 -7.87 1.83 9.43
C GLY A 169 -9.38 2.06 9.42
N ALA A 170 -10.14 1.27 10.17
CA ALA A 170 -11.58 1.49 10.30
C ALA A 170 -11.90 2.86 10.94
N LEU A 171 -11.13 3.29 11.94
CA LEU A 171 -11.30 4.61 12.57
C LEU A 171 -10.97 5.76 11.61
N VAL A 172 -9.88 5.64 10.85
CA VAL A 172 -9.51 6.63 9.83
C VAL A 172 -10.54 6.67 8.71
N ALA A 173 -10.97 5.50 8.21
CA ALA A 173 -12.00 5.39 7.19
C ALA A 173 -13.34 5.98 7.65
N LEU A 174 -13.71 5.78 8.93
CA LEU A 174 -14.92 6.35 9.50
C LEU A 174 -14.87 7.88 9.56
N ALA A 175 -13.75 8.45 10.00
CA ALA A 175 -13.55 9.89 9.97
C ALA A 175 -13.65 10.44 8.53
N VAL A 176 -12.98 9.78 7.58
CA VAL A 176 -13.03 10.14 6.15
C VAL A 176 -14.45 10.02 5.59
N ALA A 177 -15.20 8.97 5.94
CA ALA A 177 -16.56 8.79 5.48
C ALA A 177 -17.50 9.89 6.01
N ILE A 178 -17.39 10.25 7.29
CA ILE A 178 -18.22 11.31 7.89
C ILE A 178 -17.87 12.67 7.30
N LEU A 179 -16.59 13.04 7.30
CA LEU A 179 -16.13 14.33 6.78
C LEU A 179 -16.40 14.45 5.28
N GLY A 180 -16.15 13.37 4.52
CA GLY A 180 -16.42 13.30 3.10
C GLY A 180 -17.91 13.47 2.80
N ASN A 181 -18.81 12.83 3.56
CA ASN A 181 -20.25 13.06 3.41
C ASN A 181 -20.65 14.50 3.74
N LEU A 182 -20.08 15.11 4.79
CA LEU A 182 -20.39 16.50 5.16
C LEU A 182 -19.96 17.52 4.08
N ILE A 183 -18.97 17.19 3.25
CA ILE A 183 -18.48 18.07 2.19
C ILE A 183 -19.12 17.74 0.84
N ILE A 184 -19.11 16.47 0.44
CA ILE A 184 -19.52 16.03 -0.89
C ILE A 184 -21.04 15.98 -1.00
N THR A 185 -21.74 15.48 0.01
CA THR A 185 -23.20 15.28 -0.04
C THR A 185 -24.01 16.54 -0.23
N PRO A 186 -23.71 17.67 0.44
CA PRO A 186 -24.39 18.93 0.18
C PRO A 186 -24.23 19.42 -1.27
N ILE A 187 -23.06 19.20 -1.87
CA ILE A 187 -22.73 19.68 -3.22
C ILE A 187 -23.52 18.92 -4.28
N TYR A 188 -23.56 17.59 -4.19
CA TYR A 188 -24.23 16.75 -5.19
C TYR A 188 -25.73 16.62 -4.93
N ALA A 189 -26.15 16.42 -3.67
CA ALA A 189 -27.55 16.17 -3.32
C ALA A 189 -28.35 17.45 -3.04
N LYS A 190 -27.72 18.63 -3.12
CA LYS A 190 -28.34 19.94 -2.90
C LYS A 190 -29.06 20.08 -1.56
N MET A 191 -28.58 19.37 -0.55
CA MET A 191 -29.07 19.46 0.82
C MET A 191 -28.17 20.34 1.69
N SER A 192 -28.71 20.91 2.76
CA SER A 192 -27.90 21.67 3.70
C SER A 192 -26.93 20.76 4.45
N VAL A 193 -25.79 21.31 4.89
CA VAL A 193 -24.83 20.59 5.74
C VAL A 193 -25.52 20.10 7.02
N GLN A 194 -26.45 20.88 7.57
CA GLN A 194 -27.24 20.53 8.75
C GLN A 194 -28.12 19.30 8.50
N ALA A 195 -28.72 19.19 7.33
CA ALA A 195 -29.50 18.01 6.96
C ALA A 195 -28.62 16.75 6.88
N VAL A 196 -27.42 16.85 6.30
CA VAL A 196 -26.45 15.74 6.29
C VAL A 196 -25.99 15.39 7.70
N ALA A 197 -25.70 16.39 8.53
CA ALA A 197 -25.25 16.17 9.91
C ALA A 197 -26.30 15.41 10.73
N ALA A 198 -27.60 15.70 10.50
CA ALA A 198 -28.70 14.97 11.13
C ALA A 198 -28.74 13.48 10.73
N LEU A 199 -28.15 13.11 9.58
CA LEU A 199 -28.04 11.72 9.12
C LEU A 199 -26.84 10.97 9.69
N ILE A 200 -25.89 11.64 10.37
CA ILE A 200 -24.68 11.00 10.88
C ILE A 200 -25.02 9.88 11.86
N VAL A 201 -25.73 10.20 12.94
CA VAL A 201 -26.07 9.26 14.00
C VAL A 201 -27.01 8.15 13.52
N PRO A 202 -28.13 8.44 12.82
CA PRO A 202 -29.08 7.40 12.45
C PRO A 202 -28.68 6.56 11.23
N ALA A 203 -27.77 7.03 10.37
CA ALA A 203 -27.46 6.35 9.11
C ALA A 203 -25.96 6.22 8.82
N LEU A 204 -25.21 7.32 8.71
CA LEU A 204 -23.84 7.26 8.19
C LEU A 204 -22.90 6.50 9.13
N LEU A 205 -23.00 6.75 10.43
CA LEU A 205 -22.18 6.08 11.45
C LEU A 205 -22.46 4.57 11.53
N PRO A 206 -23.71 4.11 11.73
CA PRO A 206 -23.97 2.67 11.84
C PRO A 206 -23.64 1.93 10.54
N PHE A 207 -23.94 2.50 9.37
CA PHE A 207 -23.59 1.88 8.09
C PHE A 207 -22.09 1.69 7.91
N ASN A 208 -21.29 2.75 8.12
CA ASN A 208 -19.85 2.68 7.92
C ASN A 208 -19.20 1.73 8.93
N LEU A 209 -19.69 1.70 10.17
CA LEU A 209 -19.21 0.77 11.18
C LEU A 209 -19.46 -0.69 10.79
N ILE A 210 -20.65 -1.00 10.27
CA ILE A 210 -20.97 -2.34 9.75
C ILE A 210 -20.08 -2.67 8.55
N LYS A 211 -19.95 -1.76 7.59
CA LYS A 211 -19.09 -1.93 6.40
C LYS A 211 -17.66 -2.29 6.81
N PHE A 212 -17.03 -1.50 7.67
CA PHE A 212 -15.64 -1.74 8.07
C PHE A 212 -15.48 -2.96 8.99
N ALA A 213 -16.50 -3.30 9.78
CA ALA A 213 -16.48 -4.53 10.55
C ALA A 213 -16.49 -5.76 9.65
N ILE A 214 -17.35 -5.79 8.62
CA ILE A 214 -17.39 -6.87 7.63
C ILE A 214 -16.05 -6.98 6.93
N ASP A 215 -15.55 -5.85 6.40
CA ASP A 215 -14.29 -5.84 5.65
C ASP A 215 -13.12 -6.30 6.52
N GLY A 216 -13.03 -5.78 7.76
CA GLY A 216 -11.99 -6.14 8.70
C GLY A 216 -12.04 -7.61 9.12
N ILE A 217 -13.21 -8.13 9.48
CA ILE A 217 -13.35 -9.53 9.90
C ILE A 217 -13.02 -10.47 8.73
N ALA A 218 -13.56 -10.20 7.54
CA ALA A 218 -13.30 -11.01 6.35
C ALA A 218 -11.81 -11.00 5.99
N THR A 219 -11.17 -9.83 5.95
CA THR A 219 -9.72 -9.75 5.73
C THR A 219 -8.95 -10.51 6.81
N TYR A 220 -9.30 -10.36 8.09
CA TYR A 220 -8.57 -11.00 9.19
C TYR A 220 -8.57 -12.53 9.09
N VAL A 221 -9.66 -13.12 8.59
CA VAL A 221 -9.77 -14.57 8.35
C VAL A 221 -8.96 -14.99 7.12
N ILE A 222 -8.99 -14.20 6.04
CA ILE A 222 -8.48 -14.60 4.71
C ILE A 222 -7.00 -14.25 4.50
N TYR A 223 -6.46 -13.22 5.17
CA TYR A 223 -5.17 -12.63 4.78
C TYR A 223 -3.97 -13.58 4.92
N LYS A 224 -3.98 -14.50 5.89
CA LYS A 224 -2.85 -15.41 6.12
C LYS A 224 -2.66 -16.45 5.01
N PRO A 225 -3.71 -17.23 4.64
CA PRO A 225 -3.63 -18.12 3.48
C PRO A 225 -3.13 -17.40 2.23
N VAL A 226 -3.67 -16.21 1.95
CA VAL A 226 -3.30 -15.43 0.76
C VAL A 226 -1.84 -14.97 0.83
N SER A 227 -1.40 -14.38 1.94
CA SER A 227 -0.01 -13.93 2.08
C SER A 227 1.00 -15.09 1.98
N ASN A 228 0.66 -16.27 2.52
CA ASN A 228 1.54 -17.44 2.46
C ASN A 228 1.61 -18.05 1.05
N LEU A 229 0.51 -18.04 0.28
CA LEU A 229 0.49 -18.54 -1.09
C LEU A 229 1.26 -17.65 -2.06
N LEU A 230 1.32 -16.34 -1.80
CA LEU A 230 2.01 -15.39 -2.68
C LEU A 230 3.50 -15.18 -2.35
N HIS A 231 3.97 -15.66 -1.19
CA HIS A 231 5.39 -15.67 -0.82
C HIS A 231 6.08 -17.03 -1.03
N ARG A 232 5.38 -18.00 -1.61
CA ARG A 232 5.98 -19.20 -2.22
C ARG A 232 6.35 -18.91 -3.68
#